data_AF-A0A016TIM6-F1
#
_entry.id   AF-A0A016TIM6-F1
#
_cell.length_a   1.000
_cell.length_b   1.000
_cell.length_c   1.000
_cell.angle_alpha   90.00
_cell.angle_beta   90.00
_cell.angle_gamma   90.00
#
_symmetry.space_group_name_H-M   'P 1'
#
loop_
_entity.id
_entity.type
_entity.pdbx_description
1 polymer ?
#
loop_
_entity_poly.entity_id
_entity_poly.type
_entity_poly.pdbx_seq_one_letter_code
_entity_poly.pdbx_strand_id
1 'polypeptide(L)'
;MGSSNSTMTRPPQLDNLIKLDSWLYDFQPEITRRYTVFLDYQKRIEECGGMERFTQGYKEFGLNVQPDNSVICHEWAPGADQLALIGDFSEFQLPPLLTSSIEIVVF
;
A
#
# COMPACT_ATOMS: atom_id res chain seq x y z
N MET A 1 2.39 -21.42 5.40
CA MET A 1 1.30 -20.42 5.51
C MET A 1 0.67 -20.58 6.89
N GLY A 2 0.99 -19.70 7.82
CA GLY A 2 0.48 -19.78 9.18
C GLY A 2 -1.00 -19.38 9.20
N SER A 3 -1.87 -20.33 9.52
CA SER A 3 -3.25 -20.02 9.91
C SER A 3 -3.21 -19.29 11.24
N SER A 4 -3.17 -17.95 11.22
CA SER A 4 -3.54 -17.18 12.39
C SER A 4 -5.01 -17.48 12.66
N ASN A 5 -5.31 -18.16 13.78
CA ASN A 5 -6.67 -18.23 14.31
C ASN A 5 -7.07 -16.80 14.72
N SER A 6 -7.48 -15.97 13.76
CA SER A 6 -8.08 -14.67 14.03
C SER A 6 -9.45 -14.95 14.64
N THR A 7 -9.55 -14.72 15.95
CA THR A 7 -10.83 -14.73 16.65
C THR A 7 -11.75 -13.72 15.98
N MET A 8 -12.90 -14.19 15.47
CA MET A 8 -13.89 -13.33 14.82
C MET A 8 -14.26 -12.17 15.75
N THR A 9 -14.05 -10.94 15.28
CA THR A 9 -14.38 -9.72 16.03
C THR A 9 -15.72 -9.19 15.57
N ARG A 10 -16.69 -9.12 16.49
CA ARG A 10 -18.00 -8.50 16.20
C ARG A 10 -17.82 -6.99 15.99
N PRO A 11 -18.36 -6.41 14.91
CA PRO A 11 -18.31 -4.97 14.70
C PRO A 11 -19.02 -4.22 15.83
N PRO A 12 -18.51 -3.05 16.22
CA PRO A 12 -19.23 -2.18 17.15
C PRO A 12 -20.57 -1.79 16.54
N GLN A 13 -21.61 -1.74 17.37
CA GLN A 13 -22.95 -1.29 16.97
C GLN A 13 -23.62 -2.13 15.86
N LEU A 14 -23.21 -3.38 15.64
CA LEU A 14 -23.87 -4.26 14.67
C LEU A 14 -25.38 -4.31 14.87
N ASP A 15 -25.86 -4.35 16.11
CA ASP A 15 -27.29 -4.40 16.41
C ASP A 15 -28.04 -3.14 15.96
N ASN A 16 -27.38 -1.97 15.97
CA ASN A 16 -27.98 -0.73 15.47
C ASN A 16 -28.09 -0.76 13.94
N LEU A 17 -27.10 -1.32 13.24
CA LEU A 17 -27.14 -1.53 11.80
C LEU A 17 -28.30 -2.46 11.41
N ILE A 18 -28.48 -3.57 12.14
CA ILE A 18 -29.58 -4.51 11.89
C ILE A 18 -30.96 -3.90 12.22
N LYS A 19 -31.03 -3.05 13.25
CA LYS A 19 -32.26 -2.30 13.55
C LYS A 19 -32.61 -1.29 12.47
N LEU A 20 -31.59 -0.63 11.90
CA LEU A 20 -31.76 0.33 10.81
C LEU A 20 -32.18 -0.38 9.52
N ASP A 21 -31.60 -1.55 9.25
CA ASP A 21 -31.92 -2.38 8.09
C ASP A 21 -31.96 -3.87 8.47
N SER A 22 -33.18 -4.38 8.66
CA SER A 22 -33.40 -5.77 9.08
C SER A 22 -33.09 -6.80 7.99
N TRP A 23 -32.95 -6.40 6.72
CA TRP A 23 -32.59 -7.32 5.64
C TRP A 23 -31.14 -7.82 5.78
N LEU A 24 -30.34 -7.15 6.62
CA LEU A 24 -28.95 -7.54 6.91
C LEU A 24 -28.83 -8.65 7.97
N TYR A 25 -29.93 -9.08 8.60
CA TYR A 25 -29.90 -10.00 9.74
C TYR A 25 -29.16 -11.31 9.43
N ASP A 26 -29.45 -11.94 8.30
CA ASP A 26 -28.84 -13.21 7.92
C ASP A 26 -27.36 -13.08 7.50
N PHE A 27 -26.89 -11.85 7.28
CA PHE A 27 -25.53 -11.55 6.83
C PHE A 27 -24.58 -11.13 7.95
N GLN A 28 -25.03 -11.13 9.22
CA GLN A 28 -24.19 -10.83 10.39
C GLN A 28 -22.86 -11.61 10.43
N PRO A 29 -22.80 -12.92 10.07
CA PRO A 29 -21.52 -13.65 10.01
C PRO A 29 -20.54 -13.04 9.01
N GLU A 30 -21.00 -12.69 7.81
CA GLU A 30 -20.15 -12.08 6.79
C GLU A 30 -19.73 -10.65 7.15
N ILE A 31 -20.61 -9.86 7.75
CA ILE A 31 -20.28 -8.52 8.25
C ILE A 31 -19.17 -8.62 9.31
N THR A 32 -19.29 -9.59 10.23
CA THR A 32 -18.28 -9.87 11.27
C THR A 32 -16.95 -10.31 10.67
N ARG A 33 -16.98 -11.22 9.68
CA ARG A 33 -15.78 -11.66 8.98
C ARG A 33 -15.07 -10.50 8.29
N ARG A 34 -15.80 -9.66 7.54
CA ARG A 34 -15.26 -8.48 6.86
C ARG A 34 -14.66 -7.47 7.83
N TYR A 35 -15.32 -7.23 8.97
CA TYR A 35 -14.78 -6.35 10.01
C TYR A 35 -13.50 -6.90 10.63
N THR A 36 -13.42 -8.22 10.85
CA THR A 36 -12.18 -8.87 11.32
C THR A 36 -11.04 -8.67 10.31
N VAL A 37 -11.30 -8.89 9.02
CA VAL A 37 -10.31 -8.62 7.96
C VAL A 37 -9.89 -7.15 7.92
N PHE A 38 -10.83 -6.23 8.07
CA PHE A 38 -10.54 -4.80 8.15
C PHE A 38 -9.59 -4.49 9.31
N LEU A 39 -9.85 -5.03 10.52
CA LEU A 39 -8.97 -4.84 11.67
C LEU A 39 -7.57 -5.43 11.45
N ASP A 40 -7.48 -6.59 10.80
CA ASP A 40 -6.18 -7.19 10.45
C ASP A 40 -5.37 -6.29 9.52
N TYR A 41 -5.99 -5.71 8.49
CA TYR A 41 -5.32 -4.75 7.60
C TYR A 41 -5.00 -3.42 8.29
N GLN A 42 -5.92 -2.90 9.11
CA GLN A 42 -5.66 -1.71 9.91
C GLN A 42 -4.43 -1.92 10.78
N LYS A 43 -4.35 -3.05 11.50
CA LYS A 43 -3.19 -3.39 12.32
C LYS A 43 -1.89 -3.42 11.51
N ARG A 44 -1.89 -4.05 10.33
CA ARG A 44 -0.71 -4.06 9.44
C ARG A 44 -0.29 -2.64 9.01
N ILE A 45 -1.25 -1.78 8.71
CA ILE A 45 -0.97 -0.37 8.37
C ILE A 45 -0.39 0.38 9.57
N GLU A 46 -0.91 0.16 10.79
CA GLU A 46 -0.36 0.73 12.01
C GLU A 46 1.08 0.26 12.27
N GLU A 47 1.38 -1.02 12.02
CA GLU A 47 2.75 -1.56 12.08
C GLU A 47 3.69 -0.92 11.03
N CYS A 48 3.15 -0.40 9.92
CA CYS A 48 3.88 0.35 8.88
C CYS A 48 4.00 1.86 9.17
N GLY A 49 3.71 2.32 10.38
CA GLY A 49 3.82 3.73 10.77
C GLY A 49 2.52 4.52 10.70
N GLY A 50 1.38 3.84 10.61
CA GLY A 50 0.05 4.43 10.75
C GLY A 50 -0.57 4.96 9.46
N MET A 51 -1.89 5.20 9.53
CA MET A 51 -2.69 5.63 8.38
C MET A 51 -2.20 6.95 7.75
N GLU A 52 -1.79 7.92 8.56
CA GLU A 52 -1.30 9.21 8.09
C GLU A 52 -0.04 9.05 7.23
N ARG A 53 0.93 8.24 7.68
CA ARG A 53 2.15 7.95 6.91
C ARG A 53 1.81 7.15 5.65
N PHE A 54 1.02 6.09 5.79
CA PHE A 54 0.67 5.17 4.71
C PHE A 54 0.01 5.89 3.51
N THR A 55 -0.88 6.85 3.79
CA THR A 55 -1.58 7.62 2.75
C THR A 55 -0.72 8.69 2.08
N GLN A 56 0.49 8.96 2.59
CA GLN A 56 1.44 9.94 2.06
C GLN A 56 2.53 9.30 1.19
N GLY A 57 2.30 8.10 0.66
CA GLY A 57 3.26 7.39 -0.19
C GLY A 57 3.79 8.21 -1.36
N TYR A 58 3.03 9.17 -1.91
CA TYR A 58 3.48 10.07 -2.98
C TYR A 58 4.68 10.95 -2.61
N LYS A 59 4.98 11.13 -1.30
CA LYS A 59 6.17 11.84 -0.84
C LYS A 59 7.44 11.00 -0.96
N GLU A 60 7.28 9.68 -1.06
CA GLU A 60 8.38 8.71 -1.13
C GLU A 60 8.47 8.07 -2.53
N PHE A 61 7.34 7.73 -3.15
CA PHE A 61 7.23 7.10 -4.48
C PHE A 61 7.07 8.13 -5.60
N GLY A 62 7.46 7.74 -6.81
CA GLY A 62 7.52 8.61 -7.98
C GLY A 62 8.79 9.47 -8.02
N LEU A 63 8.74 10.56 -8.79
CA LEU A 63 9.84 11.51 -8.94
C LEU A 63 9.74 12.64 -7.92
N ASN A 64 10.68 12.70 -6.98
CA ASN A 64 10.72 13.70 -5.92
C ASN A 64 12.02 14.51 -5.98
N VAL A 65 11.88 15.83 -6.19
CA VAL A 65 13.00 16.79 -6.20
C VAL A 65 13.42 17.10 -4.76
N GLN A 66 14.71 16.99 -4.48
CA GLN A 66 15.30 17.23 -3.17
C GLN A 66 15.74 18.70 -3.00
N PRO A 67 15.99 19.16 -1.75
CA PRO A 67 16.45 20.52 -1.50
C PRO A 67 17.79 20.90 -2.16
N ASP A 68 18.63 19.90 -2.48
CA ASP A 68 19.90 20.09 -3.21
C ASP A 68 19.74 20.01 -4.74
N ASN A 69 18.50 19.98 -5.24
CA ASN A 69 18.10 19.80 -6.64
C ASN A 69 18.41 18.42 -7.24
N SER A 70 18.83 17.43 -6.45
CA SER A 70 18.82 16.04 -6.91
C SER A 70 17.38 15.53 -7.08
N VAL A 71 17.19 14.46 -7.87
CA VAL A 71 15.88 13.82 -8.07
C VAL A 71 15.98 12.38 -7.61
N ILE A 72 15.12 11.99 -6.66
CA ILE A 72 14.95 10.61 -6.23
C ILE A 72 13.75 10.02 -6.98
N CYS A 73 13.93 8.81 -7.50
CA CYS A 73 12.88 8.06 -8.17
C CYS A 73 12.68 6.72 -7.45
N HIS A 74 11.50 6.51 -6.87
CA HIS A 74 11.11 5.22 -6.29
C HIS A 74 9.91 4.65 -7.03
N GLU A 75 10.02 3.40 -7.45
CA GLU A 75 8.98 2.69 -8.19
C GLU A 75 8.84 1.27 -7.63
N TRP A 76 7.60 0.79 -7.53
CA TRP A 76 7.36 -0.58 -7.09
C TRP A 76 7.25 -1.52 -8.30
N ALA A 77 8.34 -2.24 -8.58
CA ALA A 77 8.40 -3.17 -9.70
C ALA A 77 9.15 -4.47 -9.32
N PRO A 78 8.62 -5.26 -8.37
CA PRO A 78 9.30 -6.44 -7.82
C PRO A 78 9.52 -7.58 -8.84
N GLY A 79 8.83 -7.53 -9.99
CA GLY A 79 8.99 -8.49 -11.08
C GLY A 79 9.91 -8.02 -12.21
N ALA A 80 10.56 -6.85 -12.08
CA ALA A 80 11.44 -6.33 -13.13
C ALA A 80 12.86 -6.85 -12.98
N ASP A 81 13.45 -7.34 -14.08
CA ASP A 81 14.88 -7.71 -14.12
C ASP A 81 15.77 -6.46 -14.08
N GLN A 82 15.31 -5.37 -14.72
CA GLN A 82 15.99 -4.08 -14.81
C GLN A 82 14.97 -2.95 -14.91
N LEU A 83 15.36 -1.75 -14.46
CA LEU A 83 14.57 -0.52 -14.57
C LEU A 83 15.45 0.60 -15.13
N ALA A 84 14.82 1.50 -15.89
CA ALA A 84 15.44 2.71 -16.40
C ALA A 84 14.42 3.85 -16.38
N LEU A 85 14.89 5.07 -16.06
CA LEU A 85 14.11 6.29 -16.20
C LEU A 85 14.47 6.92 -17.56
N ILE A 86 13.47 7.14 -18.42
CA ILE A 86 13.64 7.61 -19.80
C ILE A 86 12.64 8.75 -20.06
N GLY A 87 13.05 9.77 -20.82
CA GLY A 87 12.16 10.83 -21.27
C GLY A 87 12.89 11.83 -22.16
N ASP A 88 12.32 13.03 -22.31
CA ASP A 88 12.95 14.12 -23.08
C ASP A 88 14.38 14.42 -22.59
N PHE A 89 14.63 14.33 -21.28
CA PHE A 89 15.94 14.57 -20.66
C PHE A 89 17.02 13.54 -21.06
N SER A 90 16.62 12.40 -21.63
CA SER A 90 17.51 11.37 -22.14
C SER A 90 17.34 11.15 -23.65
N GLU A 91 16.67 12.06 -24.35
CA GLU A 91 16.33 11.92 -25.78
C GLU A 91 15.60 10.60 -26.10
N PHE A 92 14.82 10.09 -25.14
CA PHE A 92 14.19 8.76 -25.21
C PHE A 92 15.17 7.58 -25.38
N GLN A 93 16.45 7.76 -25.01
CA GLN A 93 17.47 6.72 -25.07
C GLN A 93 17.58 6.00 -23.72
N LEU A 94 17.83 4.68 -23.79
CA LEU A 94 18.19 3.86 -22.64
C LEU A 94 19.62 4.23 -22.19
N PRO A 95 19.88 4.33 -20.88
CA PRO A 95 21.24 4.49 -20.40
C PRO A 95 22.10 3.29 -20.84
N PRO A 96 23.39 3.50 -21.18
CA PRO A 96 24.30 2.40 -21.45
C PRO A 96 24.36 1.46 -20.23
N LEU A 97 24.43 0.15 -20.45
CA LEU A 97 24.44 -0.93 -19.43
C LEU A 97 25.61 -0.87 -18.41
N LEU A 98 26.33 0.25 -18.31
CA LEU A 98 27.58 0.41 -17.58
C LEU A 98 27.70 1.69 -16.75
N THR A 99 26.65 2.50 -16.59
CA THR A 99 26.74 3.67 -15.69
C THR A 99 26.32 3.32 -14.27
N SER A 100 27.31 3.36 -13.38
CA SER A 100 27.20 3.23 -11.94
C SER A 100 26.07 4.11 -11.38
N SER A 101 25.07 3.44 -10.83
CA SER A 101 24.11 3.94 -9.83
C SER A 101 23.25 5.15 -10.24
N ILE A 102 22.19 4.88 -11.00
CA ILE A 102 20.88 5.44 -10.62
C ILE A 102 20.33 4.46 -9.57
N GLU A 103 20.27 4.87 -8.31
CA GLU A 103 19.60 4.07 -7.28
C GLU A 103 18.10 4.11 -7.53
N ILE A 104 17.62 3.21 -8.37
CA ILE A 104 16.23 2.79 -8.34
C ILE A 104 16.14 1.80 -7.19
N VAL A 105 15.68 2.27 -6.03
CA VAL A 105 15.45 1.40 -4.88
C VAL A 105 14.22 0.53 -5.22
N VAL A 106 14.49 -0.69 -5.66
CA VAL A 106 13.49 -1.74 -5.86
C VAL A 106 13.33 -2.49 -4.53
N PHE A 107 12.11 -2.52 -3.99
CA PHE A 107 11.71 -3.36 -2.87
C PHE A 107 10.88 -4.56 -3.35
#